data_AF-A0AAE9YS47-F1
#
_entry.id   AF-A0AAE9YS47-F1
#
_cell.length_a   1.000
_cell.length_b   1.000
_cell.length_c   1.000
_cell.angle_alpha   90.00
_cell.angle_beta   90.00
_cell.angle_gamma   90.00
#
_symmetry.space_group_name_H-M   'P 1'
#
loop_
_entity.id
_entity.type
_entity.pdbx_description
1 polymer ?
#
loop_
_entity_poly.entity_id
_entity_poly.type
_entity_poly.pdbx_seq_one_letter_code
_entity_poly.pdbx_strand_id
1 'polypeptide(L)'
;MSESNATSQEYEAKRAQLLSESLELCDDFSKFSDEYSFLCDAFAAVAREPECITPPTSEGIWYVCYRLKMQVRSYRDKINSIHEGLRAIKRG
;
A
#
# COMPACT_ATOMS: atom_id res chain seq x y z
N MET A 1 21.78 -35.67 -2.37
CA MET A 1 22.20 -34.48 -1.59
C MET A 1 22.08 -33.16 -2.36
N SER A 2 21.76 -33.16 -3.66
CA SER A 2 21.62 -31.91 -4.44
C SER A 2 20.24 -31.23 -4.31
N GLU A 3 19.16 -32.00 -4.10
CA GLU A 3 17.80 -31.45 -4.00
C GLU A 3 17.57 -30.62 -2.74
N SER A 4 18.18 -30.98 -1.61
CA SER A 4 18.04 -30.22 -0.35
C SER A 4 18.73 -28.86 -0.38
N ASN A 5 19.77 -28.71 -1.21
CA ASN A 5 20.47 -27.42 -1.38
C ASN A 5 19.68 -26.48 -2.31
N ALA A 6 19.03 -27.02 -3.34
CA ALA A 6 18.22 -26.24 -4.27
C ALA A 6 17.00 -25.62 -3.57
N THR A 7 16.30 -26.39 -2.73
CA THR A 7 15.16 -25.88 -1.97
C THR A 7 15.57 -24.82 -0.95
N SER A 8 16.71 -24.99 -0.26
CA SER A 8 17.23 -23.98 0.66
C SER A 8 17.56 -22.65 -0.03
N GLN A 9 18.18 -22.69 -1.21
CA GLN A 9 18.49 -21.49 -1.98
C GLN A 9 17.23 -20.78 -2.50
N GLU A 10 16.21 -21.54 -2.90
CA GLU A 10 14.91 -20.97 -3.31
C GLU A 10 14.20 -20.27 -2.14
N TYR A 11 14.23 -20.86 -0.94
CA TYR A 11 13.66 -20.23 0.25
C TYR A 11 14.40 -18.94 0.64
N GLU A 12 15.73 -18.93 0.57
CA GLU A 12 16.54 -17.74 0.84
C GLU A 12 16.28 -16.63 -0.17
N ALA A 13 16.23 -16.96 -1.47
CA ALA A 13 15.92 -16.01 -2.53
C ALA A 13 14.52 -15.41 -2.34
N LYS A 14 13.52 -16.25 -2.08
CA LYS A 14 12.15 -15.79 -1.82
C LYS A 14 12.05 -14.93 -0.56
N ARG A 15 12.80 -15.28 0.50
CA ARG A 15 12.88 -14.47 1.72
C ARG A 15 13.48 -13.09 1.43
N ALA A 16 14.57 -13.03 0.68
CA ALA A 16 15.21 -11.77 0.31
C ALA A 16 14.27 -10.89 -0.53
N GLN A 17 13.56 -11.47 -1.50
CA GLN A 17 12.55 -10.78 -2.29
C GLN A 17 11.46 -10.18 -1.40
N LEU A 18 10.84 -10.98 -0.52
CA LEU A 18 9.76 -10.51 0.36
C LEU A 18 10.21 -9.41 1.33
N LEU A 19 11.48 -9.45 1.77
CA LEU A 19 12.05 -8.37 2.58
C LEU A 19 12.21 -7.08 1.78
N SER A 20 12.69 -7.16 0.54
CA SER A 20 12.78 -6.00 -0.35
C SER A 20 11.39 -5.40 -0.62
N GLU A 21 10.42 -6.24 -0.99
CA GLU A 21 9.04 -5.81 -1.21
C GLU A 21 8.42 -5.17 0.04
N SER A 22 8.75 -5.68 1.23
CA SER A 22 8.31 -5.08 2.49
C SER A 22 8.92 -3.70 2.74
N LEU A 23 10.18 -3.47 2.39
CA LEU A 23 10.84 -2.17 2.54
C LEU A 23 10.26 -1.16 1.56
N GLU A 24 10.12 -1.55 0.28
CA GLU A 24 9.49 -0.71 -0.76
C GLU A 24 8.05 -0.35 -0.37
N LEU A 25 7.30 -1.30 0.17
CA LEU A 25 5.95 -1.07 0.66
C LEU A 25 5.91 -0.04 1.80
N CYS A 26 6.87 -0.09 2.73
CA CYS A 26 6.97 0.90 3.81
C CYS A 26 7.30 2.29 3.28
N ASP A 27 8.22 2.40 2.32
CA ASP A 27 8.60 3.66 1.70
C ASP A 27 7.42 4.28 0.92
N ASP A 28 6.72 3.46 0.14
CA ASP A 28 5.53 3.87 -0.60
C ASP A 28 4.40 4.29 0.34
N PHE A 29 4.16 3.52 1.41
CA PHE A 29 3.12 3.84 2.39
C PHE A 29 3.44 5.16 3.12
N SER A 30 4.70 5.42 3.45
CA SER A 30 5.10 6.66 4.13
C SER A 30 4.81 7.89 3.27
N LYS A 31 5.13 7.84 1.97
CA LYS A 31 4.79 8.91 1.02
C LYS A 31 3.27 9.09 0.90
N PHE A 32 2.56 7.97 0.77
CA PHE A 32 1.10 7.99 0.70
C PHE A 32 0.47 8.58 1.96
N SER A 33 1.00 8.29 3.16
CA SER A 33 0.43 8.79 4.41
C SER A 33 0.56 10.31 4.53
N ASP A 34 1.66 10.89 4.04
CA ASP A 34 1.85 12.34 4.04
C ASP A 34 0.84 13.02 3.08
N GLU A 35 0.71 12.48 1.86
CA GLU A 35 -0.28 12.97 0.89
C GLU A 35 -1.72 12.82 1.41
N TYR A 36 -2.03 11.69 2.03
CA TYR A 36 -3.35 11.40 2.57
C TYR A 36 -3.71 12.37 3.71
N SER A 37 -2.77 12.62 4.63
CA SER A 37 -2.97 13.56 5.74
C SER A 37 -3.25 14.97 5.22
N PHE A 38 -2.47 15.44 4.24
CA PHE A 38 -2.70 16.75 3.62
C PHE A 38 -4.09 16.84 2.95
N LEU A 39 -4.51 15.79 2.24
CA LEU A 39 -5.82 15.76 1.59
C LEU A 39 -6.98 15.74 2.60
N CYS A 40 -6.81 15.07 3.75
CA CYS A 40 -7.78 15.12 4.83
C CYS A 40 -7.98 16.55 5.36
N ASP A 41 -6.89 17.29 5.58
CA ASP A 41 -6.95 18.69 6.01
C ASP A 41 -7.61 19.57 4.94
N ALA A 42 -7.25 19.37 3.67
CA ALA A 42 -7.85 20.09 2.55
C ALA A 42 -9.35 19.84 2.43
N PHE A 43 -9.80 18.58 2.52
CA PHE A 43 -11.22 18.24 2.50
C PHE A 43 -11.97 18.80 3.71
N ALA A 44 -11.36 18.76 4.90
CA ALA A 44 -11.95 19.36 6.09
C ALA A 44 -12.10 20.88 5.94
N ALA A 45 -11.12 21.57 5.37
CA ALA A 45 -11.20 23.00 5.10
C ALA A 45 -12.30 23.33 4.09
N VAL A 46 -12.35 22.61 2.96
CA VAL A 46 -13.36 22.81 1.92
C VAL A 46 -14.78 22.55 2.43
N ALA A 47 -14.96 21.54 3.29
CA ALA A 47 -16.26 21.24 3.89
C ALA A 47 -16.79 22.34 4.83
N ARG A 48 -15.93 23.27 5.30
CA ARG A 48 -16.34 24.42 6.11
C ARG A 48 -16.90 25.58 5.29
N GLU A 49 -16.65 25.59 3.99
CA GLU A 49 -17.15 26.59 3.02
C GLU A 49 -17.94 25.87 1.91
N PRO A 50 -19.10 25.27 2.23
CA PRO A 50 -19.85 24.44 1.29
C PRO A 50 -20.27 25.17 0.01
N GLU A 51 -20.45 26.50 0.07
CA GLU A 51 -20.71 27.37 -1.08
C GLU A 51 -19.59 27.35 -2.14
N CYS A 52 -18.36 27.03 -1.75
CA CYS A 52 -17.21 26.88 -2.64
C CYS A 52 -17.17 25.50 -3.35
N ILE A 53 -18.04 24.55 -2.95
CA ILE A 53 -18.13 23.21 -3.55
C ILE A 53 -19.03 23.27 -4.79
N THR A 54 -18.43 23.69 -5.89
CA THR A 54 -19.06 23.63 -7.22
C THR A 54 -19.13 22.19 -7.76
N PRO A 55 -19.96 21.88 -8.77
CA PRO A 55 -19.99 20.53 -9.35
C PRO A 55 -18.60 20.03 -9.83
N PRO A 56 -17.78 20.84 -10.52
CA PRO A 56 -16.39 20.45 -10.82
C PRO A 56 -15.54 20.15 -9.58
N THR A 57 -15.67 20.95 -8.51
CA THR A 57 -14.96 20.71 -7.24
C THR A 57 -15.40 19.38 -6.61
N SER A 58 -16.71 19.10 -6.62
CA SER A 58 -17.28 17.85 -6.10
C SER A 58 -16.76 16.63 -6.87
N GLU A 59 -16.71 16.70 -8.19
CA GLU A 59 -16.14 15.64 -9.04
C GLU A 59 -14.65 15.40 -8.75
N GLY A 60 -13.88 16.49 -8.54
CA GLY A 60 -12.48 16.41 -8.14
C GLY A 60 -12.30 15.70 -6.79
N ILE A 61 -13.09 16.07 -5.78
CA ILE A 61 -13.09 15.42 -4.46
C ILE A 61 -13.44 13.94 -4.61
N TRP A 62 -14.48 13.62 -5.36
CA TRP A 62 -14.88 12.23 -5.61
C TRP A 62 -13.75 11.42 -6.26
N TYR A 63 -13.12 11.95 -7.31
CA TYR A 63 -12.05 11.26 -8.02
C TYR A 63 -10.84 10.99 -7.11
N VAL A 64 -10.44 11.98 -6.32
CA VAL A 64 -9.33 11.84 -5.37
C VAL A 64 -9.69 10.79 -4.30
N CYS A 65 -10.87 10.85 -3.70
CA CYS A 65 -11.35 9.85 -2.74
C CYS A 65 -11.38 8.44 -3.35
N TYR A 66 -11.82 8.30 -4.60
CA TYR A 66 -11.81 7.04 -5.32
C TYR A 66 -10.39 6.50 -5.49
N ARG A 67 -9.43 7.34 -5.93
CA ARG A 67 -8.02 6.94 -6.06
C ARG A 67 -7.41 6.51 -4.72
N LEU A 68 -7.62 7.28 -3.67
CA LEU A 68 -7.12 6.98 -2.31
C LEU A 68 -7.64 5.62 -1.84
N LYS A 69 -8.94 5.36 -2.00
CA LYS A 69 -9.55 4.05 -1.69
C LYS A 69 -8.86 2.90 -2.43
N MET A 70 -8.56 3.09 -3.72
CA MET A 70 -7.90 2.05 -4.52
C MET A 70 -6.46 1.82 -4.08
N GLN A 71 -5.71 2.88 -3.75
CA GLN A 71 -4.35 2.77 -3.22
C GLN A 71 -4.33 2.04 -1.86
N VAL A 72 -5.21 2.40 -0.92
CA VAL A 72 -5.34 1.70 0.38
C VAL A 72 -5.61 0.21 0.20
N ARG A 73 -6.49 -0.15 -0.74
CA ARG A 73 -6.75 -1.56 -1.06
C ARG A 73 -5.51 -2.26 -1.62
N SER A 74 -4.79 -1.62 -2.54
CA SER A 74 -3.55 -2.16 -3.09
C SER A 74 -2.49 -2.40 -2.01
N TYR A 75 -2.31 -1.46 -1.07
CA TYR A 75 -1.41 -1.66 0.07
C TYR A 75 -1.82 -2.85 0.93
N ARG A 76 -3.10 -2.95 1.28
CA ARG A 76 -3.62 -4.10 2.04
C ARG A 76 -3.34 -5.43 1.33
N ASP A 77 -3.58 -5.49 0.02
CA ASP A 77 -3.40 -6.70 -0.75
C ASP A 77 -1.90 -7.08 -0.84
N LYS A 78 -1.00 -6.10 -0.99
CA LYS A 78 0.47 -6.30 -0.92
C LYS A 78 0.90 -6.82 0.47
N ILE A 79 0.41 -6.22 1.56
CA ILE A 79 0.69 -6.66 2.93
C ILE A 79 0.30 -8.14 3.11
N ASN A 80 -0.90 -8.51 2.66
CA ASN A 80 -1.37 -9.88 2.77
C ASN A 80 -0.49 -10.86 1.99
N SER A 81 -0.12 -10.52 0.76
CA SER A 81 0.79 -11.32 -0.07
C SER A 81 2.14 -11.55 0.63
N ILE A 82 2.74 -10.49 1.17
CA ILE A 82 4.03 -10.59 1.88
C ILE A 82 3.90 -11.46 3.13
N HIS A 83 2.84 -11.26 3.93
CA HIS A 83 2.58 -12.06 5.13
C HIS A 83 2.36 -13.54 4.81
N GLU A 84 1.60 -13.85 3.75
CA GLU A 84 1.39 -15.22 3.30
C GLU A 84 2.71 -15.86 2.83
N GLY A 85 3.52 -15.14 2.06
CA GLY A 85 4.85 -15.56 1.63
C GLY A 85 5.78 -15.87 2.81
N LEU A 86 5.86 -14.97 3.79
CA LEU A 86 6.69 -15.16 4.99
C LEU A 86 6.20 -16.34 5.85
N ARG A 87 4.88 -16.54 5.97
CA ARG A 87 4.31 -17.69 6.67
C ARG A 87 4.62 -19.01 5.97
N ALA A 88 4.62 -19.04 4.64
CA ALA A 88 4.99 -20.21 3.87
C ALA A 88 6.46 -20.58 4.12
N ILE A 89 7.38 -19.60 4.11
CA ILE A 89 8.80 -19.81 4.40
C ILE A 89 9.02 -20.32 5.83
N LYS A 90 8.27 -19.80 6.82
CA LYS A 90 8.39 -20.25 8.22
C LYS A 90 7.97 -21.72 8.43
N ARG A 91 7.16 -22.28 7.53
CA ARG A 91 6.58 -23.64 7.64
C ARG A 91 7.32 -24.69 6.80
N GLY A 92 8.11 -24.26 5.81
CA GLY A 92 8.96 -25.13 4.99
C GLY A 92 10.33 -25.34 5.62
#